data_AF-A0A522FSC0-F1
#
_entry.id   AF-A0A522FSC0-F1
#
_cell.length_a   1.000
_cell.length_b   1.000
_cell.length_c   1.000
_cell.angle_alpha   90.00
_cell.angle_beta   90.00
_cell.angle_gamma   90.00
#
_symmetry.space_group_name_H-M   'P 1'
#
loop_
_entity.id
_entity.type
_entity.pdbx_description
1 polymer ?
#
loop_
_entity_poly.entity_id
_entity_poly.type
_entity_poly.pdbx_seq_one_letter_code
_entity_poly.pdbx_strand_id
1 'polypeptide(L)'
;MSAYKLENFIMVNNLCKYCIPNICKDNLNLDGRCTDKFKDFLTDLHFYAKYMNYDINSFISTRKFNRDELSQLTIKYFGFTPKIMLDNIRLEIAIKSITENSYSEPTGNSCGFGKKRTFERILKRRFNMTFSQIRRLIVNSKNPEKKRKELIDYLWESGKKIRRKIVV
;
A
#
# COMPACT_ATOMS: atom_id res chain seq x y z
N MET A 1 24.53 14.23 -4.70
CA MET A 1 23.19 13.63 -4.95
C MET A 1 22.15 14.71 -4.72
N SER A 2 21.26 15.02 -5.68
CA SER A 2 20.29 16.12 -5.47
C SER A 2 19.26 15.74 -4.41
N ALA A 3 18.70 16.73 -3.70
CA ALA A 3 17.65 16.51 -2.68
C ALA A 3 16.47 15.67 -3.21
N TYR A 4 16.08 15.91 -4.47
CA TYR A 4 15.06 15.14 -5.19
C TYR A 4 15.40 13.65 -5.35
N LYS A 5 16.67 13.32 -5.61
CA LYS A 5 17.12 11.92 -5.69
C LYS A 5 17.11 11.23 -4.33
N LEU A 6 17.42 11.96 -3.25
CA LEU A 6 17.39 11.43 -1.88
C LEU A 6 15.96 11.16 -1.41
N GLU A 7 15.01 12.05 -1.71
CA GLU A 7 13.59 11.87 -1.38
C GLU A 7 12.99 10.66 -2.12
N ASN A 8 13.23 10.54 -3.43
CA ASN A 8 12.80 9.38 -4.21
C ASN A 8 13.38 8.06 -3.67
N PHE A 9 14.64 8.08 -3.22
CA PHE A 9 15.30 6.92 -2.64
C PHE A 9 14.65 6.49 -1.30
N ILE A 10 14.35 7.44 -0.41
CA ILE A 10 13.68 7.17 0.87
C ILE A 10 12.25 6.66 0.64
N MET A 11 11.52 7.23 -0.33
CA MET A 11 10.14 6.84 -0.65
C MET A 11 10.04 5.42 -1.22
N VAL A 12 10.95 5.03 -2.12
CA VAL A 12 11.02 3.67 -2.65
C VAL A 12 11.31 2.67 -1.51
N ASN A 13 12.24 2.99 -0.61
CA ASN A 13 12.57 2.14 0.54
C ASN A 13 11.37 1.87 1.47
N ASN A 14 10.47 2.85 1.63
CA ASN A 14 9.28 2.70 2.46
C ASN A 14 8.27 1.67 1.92
N LEU A 15 8.20 1.48 0.59
CA LEU A 15 7.39 0.40 0.01
C LEU A 15 8.20 -0.89 -0.13
N CYS A 16 9.49 -0.80 -0.44
CA CYS A 16 10.38 -1.96 -0.59
C CYS A 16 10.48 -2.83 0.67
N LYS A 17 10.20 -2.32 1.87
CA LYS A 17 10.10 -3.16 3.08
C LYS A 17 8.99 -4.22 3.01
N TYR A 18 7.97 -4.02 2.18
CA TYR A 18 6.86 -4.97 1.98
C TYR A 18 7.11 -5.97 0.86
N CYS A 19 8.21 -5.80 0.14
CA CYS A 19 8.61 -6.59 -1.00
C CYS A 19 9.00 -8.03 -0.55
N ILE A 20 8.87 -9.04 -1.41
CA ILE A 20 9.05 -10.45 -1.05
C ILE A 20 10.54 -10.71 -0.73
N PRO A 21 10.93 -11.09 0.51
CA PRO A 21 12.31 -11.07 0.97
C PRO A 21 13.31 -11.83 0.09
N ASN A 22 12.97 -13.03 -0.37
CA ASN A 22 13.87 -13.84 -1.21
C ASN A 22 14.05 -13.26 -2.62
N ILE A 23 13.04 -12.54 -3.13
CA ILE A 23 13.14 -11.86 -4.43
C ILE A 23 13.93 -10.56 -4.26
N CYS A 24 13.90 -9.96 -3.08
CA CYS A 24 14.56 -8.69 -2.79
C CYS A 24 16.03 -8.86 -2.46
N LYS A 25 16.41 -9.86 -1.65
CA LYS A 25 17.82 -10.13 -1.34
C LYS A 25 18.68 -10.36 -2.59
N ASP A 26 18.11 -10.96 -3.63
CA ASP A 26 18.83 -11.25 -4.88
C ASP A 26 18.65 -10.18 -5.98
N ASN A 27 17.71 -9.22 -5.83
CA ASN A 27 17.37 -8.24 -6.89
C ASN A 27 17.26 -6.77 -6.44
N LEU A 28 17.37 -6.49 -5.13
CA LEU A 28 17.43 -5.13 -4.55
C LEU A 28 18.85 -4.78 -4.08
N ASN A 29 19.87 -5.30 -4.77
CA ASN A 29 21.07 -4.48 -4.94
C ASN A 29 20.66 -3.28 -5.79
N LEU A 30 21.01 -2.10 -5.31
CA LEU A 30 20.49 -0.79 -5.68
C LEU A 30 20.69 -0.35 -7.14
N ASP A 31 21.17 -1.21 -8.06
CA ASP A 31 21.65 -0.80 -9.38
C ASP A 31 21.28 -1.78 -10.53
N GLY A 32 19.99 -2.06 -10.80
CA GLY A 32 19.62 -2.48 -12.18
C GLY A 32 18.50 -3.49 -12.47
N ARG A 33 17.63 -3.89 -11.53
CA ARG A 33 16.48 -4.79 -11.86
C ARG A 33 15.08 -4.23 -11.58
N CYS A 34 14.98 -3.07 -10.94
CA CYS A 34 13.77 -2.27 -10.86
C CYS A 34 13.87 -1.21 -11.96
N THR A 35 13.06 -1.34 -13.03
CA THR A 35 13.05 -0.35 -14.11
C THR A 35 12.73 1.03 -13.54
N ASP A 36 13.29 2.11 -14.10
CA ASP A 36 13.02 3.45 -13.59
C ASP A 36 11.51 3.77 -13.62
N LYS A 37 10.79 3.24 -14.63
CA LYS A 37 9.33 3.30 -14.67
C LYS A 37 8.67 2.64 -13.46
N PHE A 38 9.19 1.52 -12.95
CA PHE A 38 8.63 0.86 -11.78
C PHE A 38 8.98 1.60 -10.48
N LYS A 39 10.14 2.26 -10.42
CA LYS A 39 10.44 3.21 -9.33
C LYS A 39 9.46 4.38 -9.34
N ASP A 40 9.21 4.97 -10.51
CA ASP A 40 8.22 6.03 -10.69
C ASP A 40 6.83 5.58 -10.25
N PHE A 41 6.45 4.33 -10.55
CA PHE A 41 5.21 3.76 -10.03
C PHE A 41 5.18 3.73 -8.51
N LEU A 42 6.22 3.21 -7.85
CA LEU A 42 6.26 3.12 -6.38
C LEU A 42 6.25 4.52 -5.74
N THR A 43 6.96 5.48 -6.33
CA THR A 43 6.97 6.88 -5.89
C THR A 43 5.59 7.52 -6.04
N ASP A 44 4.99 7.43 -7.23
CA ASP A 44 3.66 7.99 -7.50
C ASP A 44 2.60 7.35 -6.59
N LEU A 45 2.69 6.03 -6.37
CA LEU A 45 1.80 5.30 -5.48
C LEU A 45 1.93 5.79 -4.03
N HIS A 46 3.14 6.01 -3.53
CA HIS A 46 3.36 6.52 -2.19
C HIS A 46 2.86 7.96 -2.03
N PHE A 47 3.14 8.83 -3.01
CA PHE A 47 2.83 10.25 -2.93
C PHE A 47 1.35 10.55 -3.21
N TYR A 48 0.79 9.91 -4.23
CA TYR A 48 -0.53 10.24 -4.73
C TYR A 48 -1.67 9.37 -4.21
N ALA A 49 -1.40 8.27 -3.51
CA ALA A 49 -2.45 7.37 -3.01
C ALA A 49 -3.52 8.07 -2.15
N LYS A 50 -3.15 9.14 -1.43
CA LYS A 50 -4.08 9.93 -0.60
C LYS A 50 -5.09 10.74 -1.44
N TYR A 51 -4.81 11.01 -2.71
CA TYR A 51 -5.72 11.78 -3.57
C TYR A 51 -6.76 10.87 -4.21
N MET A 52 -8.01 11.33 -4.21
CA MET A 52 -9.16 10.58 -4.71
C MET A 52 -9.10 10.32 -6.23
N ASN A 53 -8.50 11.23 -6.97
CA ASN A 53 -8.42 11.17 -8.43
C ASN A 53 -7.26 10.28 -8.92
N TYR A 54 -6.41 9.79 -8.01
CA TYR A 54 -5.34 8.89 -8.39
C TYR A 54 -5.88 7.47 -8.51
N ASP A 55 -5.72 6.85 -9.67
CA ASP A 55 -6.03 5.45 -9.89
C ASP A 55 -5.00 4.83 -10.85
N ILE A 56 -4.94 3.49 -10.87
CA ILE A 56 -3.95 2.75 -11.64
C ILE A 56 -4.08 3.00 -13.16
N ASN A 57 -5.29 3.20 -13.68
CA ASN A 57 -5.48 3.48 -15.10
C ASN A 57 -4.95 4.87 -15.45
N SER A 58 -5.23 5.86 -14.60
CA SER A 58 -4.70 7.22 -14.74
C SER A 58 -3.16 7.24 -14.70
N PHE A 59 -2.54 6.41 -13.85
CA PHE A 59 -1.09 6.22 -13.85
C PHE A 59 -0.60 5.60 -15.16
N ILE A 60 -1.21 4.49 -15.59
CA ILE A 60 -0.87 3.76 -16.82
C ILE A 60 -0.92 4.69 -18.04
N SER A 61 -1.97 5.49 -18.18
CA SER A 61 -2.14 6.41 -19.30
C SER A 61 -1.10 7.53 -19.27
N THR A 62 -0.88 8.14 -18.09
CA THR A 62 0.02 9.29 -17.94
C THR A 62 1.48 8.90 -18.15
N ARG A 63 1.90 7.74 -17.62
CA ARG A 63 3.28 7.26 -17.68
C ARG A 63 3.56 6.33 -18.87
N LYS A 64 2.55 6.05 -19.70
CA LYS A 64 2.62 5.09 -20.82
C LYS A 64 3.21 3.74 -20.37
N PHE A 65 2.76 3.25 -19.22
CA PHE A 65 3.20 1.97 -18.66
C PHE A 65 2.32 0.85 -19.22
N ASN A 66 2.88 -0.26 -19.69
CA ASN A 66 2.09 -1.41 -20.10
C ASN A 66 1.36 -2.04 -18.89
N ARG A 67 0.04 -2.23 -18.98
CA ARG A 67 -0.79 -2.75 -17.88
C ARG A 67 -0.35 -4.15 -17.41
N ASP A 68 -0.02 -5.03 -18.34
CA ASP A 68 0.36 -6.40 -18.06
C ASP A 68 1.75 -6.45 -17.43
N GLU A 69 2.67 -5.65 -17.95
CA GLU A 69 4.01 -5.46 -17.37
C GLU A 69 3.92 -4.98 -15.91
N LEU A 70 3.11 -3.93 -15.65
CA LEU A 70 2.92 -3.41 -14.29
C LEU A 70 2.32 -4.47 -13.35
N SER A 71 1.36 -5.24 -13.85
CA SER A 71 0.73 -6.33 -13.09
C SER A 71 1.73 -7.44 -12.77
N GLN A 72 2.53 -7.85 -13.76
CA GLN A 72 3.58 -8.86 -13.56
C GLN A 72 4.62 -8.38 -12.55
N LEU A 73 5.09 -7.14 -12.63
CA LEU A 73 6.09 -6.59 -11.71
C LEU A 73 5.55 -6.50 -10.27
N THR A 74 4.36 -5.95 -10.09
CA THR A 74 3.73 -5.84 -8.76
C THR A 74 3.45 -7.21 -8.14
N ILE A 75 2.97 -8.18 -8.92
CA ILE A 75 2.76 -9.56 -8.45
C ILE A 75 4.09 -10.26 -8.18
N LYS A 76 5.11 -10.06 -9.02
CA LYS A 76 6.45 -10.66 -8.86
C LYS A 76 7.07 -10.20 -7.55
N TYR A 77 7.11 -8.90 -7.31
CA TYR A 77 7.85 -8.29 -6.20
C TYR A 77 7.06 -8.20 -4.91
N PHE A 78 5.75 -7.97 -4.97
CA PHE A 78 4.93 -7.75 -3.78
C PHE A 78 3.89 -8.85 -3.55
N GLY A 79 3.57 -9.65 -4.57
CA GLY A 79 2.49 -10.66 -4.50
C GLY A 79 1.08 -10.07 -4.66
N PHE A 80 0.99 -8.82 -5.11
CA PHE A 80 -0.27 -8.08 -5.23
C PHE A 80 -0.43 -7.51 -6.62
N THR A 81 -1.68 -7.39 -7.09
CA THR A 81 -1.98 -6.55 -8.26
C THR A 81 -1.74 -5.07 -7.93
N PRO A 82 -1.52 -4.19 -8.92
CA PRO A 82 -1.28 -2.77 -8.67
C PRO A 82 -2.43 -2.10 -7.91
N LYS A 83 -3.68 -2.49 -8.23
CA LYS A 83 -4.87 -2.00 -7.54
C LYS A 83 -4.89 -2.38 -6.06
N ILE A 84 -4.51 -3.62 -5.74
CA ILE A 84 -4.45 -4.05 -4.34
C ILE A 84 -3.34 -3.31 -3.59
N MET A 85 -2.20 -3.03 -4.23
CA MET A 85 -1.15 -2.22 -3.61
C MET A 85 -1.66 -0.81 -3.28
N LEU A 86 -2.36 -0.16 -4.22
CA LEU A 86 -2.98 1.15 -3.98
C LEU A 86 -3.99 1.09 -2.82
N ASP A 87 -4.89 0.11 -2.83
CA ASP A 87 -5.87 -0.08 -1.77
C ASP A 87 -5.20 -0.30 -0.40
N ASN A 88 -4.13 -1.09 -0.35
CA ASN A 88 -3.37 -1.34 0.89
C ASN A 88 -2.72 -0.06 1.43
N ILE A 89 -2.10 0.76 0.58
CA ILE A 89 -1.53 2.04 1.02
C ILE A 89 -2.60 2.97 1.56
N ARG A 90 -3.75 3.05 0.89
CA ARG A 90 -4.88 3.87 1.35
C ARG A 90 -5.43 3.40 2.70
N LEU A 91 -5.52 2.09 2.90
CA LEU A 91 -5.89 1.52 4.20
C LEU A 91 -4.83 1.77 5.27
N GLU A 92 -3.55 1.68 4.93
CA GLU A 92 -2.44 2.03 5.83
C GLU A 92 -2.52 3.49 6.28
N ILE A 93 -2.81 4.42 5.36
CA ILE A 93 -3.05 5.83 5.67
C ILE A 93 -4.23 5.97 6.65
N ALA A 94 -5.34 5.27 6.41
CA ALA A 94 -6.51 5.29 7.29
C ALA A 94 -6.21 4.74 8.69
N ILE A 95 -5.40 3.68 8.79
CA ILE A 95 -4.99 3.10 10.07
C ILE A 95 -4.02 4.03 10.80
N LYS A 96 -3.10 4.68 10.08
CA LYS A 96 -2.16 5.67 10.63
C LYS A 96 -2.84 6.95 11.11
N SER A 97 -3.99 7.33 10.53
CA SER A 97 -4.72 8.52 10.97
C SER A 97 -5.50 8.32 12.28
N ILE A 98 -5.62 7.09 12.80
CA ILE A 98 -6.29 6.84 14.08
C ILE A 98 -5.44 7.42 15.19
N THR A 99 -5.91 8.46 15.87
CA THR A 99 -5.27 8.97 17.09
C THR A 99 -6.21 8.79 18.27
N GLU A 100 -5.66 8.81 19.48
CA GLU A 100 -6.45 8.71 20.72
C GLU A 100 -7.54 9.80 20.78
N ASN A 101 -7.25 10.97 20.20
CA ASN A 101 -8.13 12.16 20.22
C ASN A 101 -8.96 12.37 18.94
N SER A 102 -8.79 11.58 17.87
CA SER A 102 -9.51 11.79 16.61
C SER A 102 -10.93 11.22 16.69
N TYR A 103 -11.94 12.00 17.08
CA TYR A 103 -13.34 11.53 17.11
C TYR A 103 -13.94 11.28 15.72
N SER A 104 -13.44 11.92 14.67
CA SER A 104 -13.94 11.75 13.31
C SER A 104 -13.50 10.41 12.68
N GLU A 105 -14.46 9.67 12.12
CA GLU A 105 -14.13 8.61 11.18
C GLU A 105 -13.50 9.25 9.93
N PRO A 106 -12.39 8.71 9.39
CA PRO A 106 -11.87 9.17 8.11
C PRO A 106 -12.98 9.04 7.09
N THR A 107 -13.24 10.13 6.38
CA THR A 107 -14.11 10.07 5.22
C THR A 107 -13.38 9.24 4.17
N GLY A 108 -14.08 8.46 3.34
CA GLY A 108 -13.42 7.75 2.23
C GLY A 108 -12.54 8.69 1.37
N ASN A 109 -12.80 10.00 1.43
CA ASN A 109 -12.07 11.07 0.79
C ASN A 109 -10.69 11.32 1.42
N SER A 110 -10.57 11.32 2.75
CA SER A 110 -9.30 11.60 3.43
C SER A 110 -8.22 10.55 3.20
N CYS A 111 -8.62 9.36 2.71
CA CYS A 111 -7.72 8.25 2.40
C CYS A 111 -7.75 7.87 0.91
N GLY A 112 -8.27 8.74 0.03
CA GLY A 112 -8.21 8.55 -1.42
C GLY A 112 -9.22 7.57 -2.03
N PHE A 113 -10.15 6.98 -1.28
CA PHE A 113 -11.17 6.08 -1.83
C PHE A 113 -12.34 6.80 -2.53
N GLY A 114 -12.54 8.09 -2.28
CA GLY A 114 -13.57 8.95 -2.87
C GLY A 114 -15.02 8.64 -2.46
N LYS A 115 -15.32 7.41 -2.02
CA LYS A 115 -16.64 7.00 -1.54
C LYS A 115 -16.50 6.18 -0.25
N LYS A 116 -17.23 6.55 0.80
CA LYS A 116 -17.26 5.82 2.09
C LYS A 116 -17.59 4.33 1.90
N ARG A 117 -18.60 4.01 1.08
CA ARG A 117 -18.99 2.62 0.79
C ARG A 117 -17.86 1.79 0.16
N THR A 118 -17.03 2.40 -0.70
CA THR A 118 -15.89 1.70 -1.31
C THR A 118 -14.83 1.39 -0.25
N PHE A 119 -14.49 2.38 0.57
CA PHE A 119 -13.58 2.23 1.70
C PHE A 119 -14.04 1.11 2.65
N GLU A 120 -15.27 1.16 3.14
CA GLU A 120 -15.82 0.17 4.08
C GLU A 120 -15.83 -1.25 3.50
N ARG A 121 -16.23 -1.38 2.22
CA ARG A 121 -16.23 -2.67 1.54
C ARG A 121 -14.82 -3.27 1.44
N ILE A 122 -13.82 -2.46 1.09
CA ILE A 122 -12.43 -2.91 0.95
C ILE A 122 -11.84 -3.24 2.33
N LEU A 123 -12.08 -2.38 3.32
CA LEU A 123 -11.67 -2.62 4.71
C LEU A 123 -12.24 -3.93 5.26
N LYS A 124 -13.56 -4.16 5.09
CA LYS A 124 -14.23 -5.38 5.54
C LYS A 124 -13.70 -6.62 4.83
N ARG A 125 -13.35 -6.53 3.54
CA ARG A 125 -12.71 -7.64 2.81
C ARG A 125 -11.31 -7.97 3.32
N ARG A 126 -10.58 -7.01 3.88
CA ARG A 126 -9.20 -7.20 4.37
C ARG A 126 -9.16 -7.68 5.82
N PHE A 127 -9.95 -7.05 6.68
CA PHE A 127 -9.88 -7.28 8.13
C PHE A 127 -11.10 -8.01 8.71
N ASN A 128 -12.16 -8.22 7.93
CA ASN A 128 -13.47 -8.67 8.43
C ASN A 128 -14.02 -7.80 9.58
N MET A 129 -13.68 -6.51 9.56
CA MET A 129 -14.03 -5.53 10.58
C MET A 129 -14.45 -4.21 9.94
N THR A 130 -15.26 -3.43 10.66
CA THR A 130 -15.52 -2.02 10.34
C THR A 130 -14.38 -1.13 10.82
N PHE A 131 -14.33 0.11 10.34
CA PHE A 131 -13.31 1.06 10.77
C PHE A 131 -13.43 1.38 12.25
N SER A 132 -14.66 1.55 12.75
CA SER A 132 -14.92 1.82 14.17
C SER A 132 -14.45 0.65 15.06
N GLN A 133 -14.58 -0.60 14.60
CA GLN A 133 -14.03 -1.78 15.30
C GLN A 133 -12.50 -1.75 15.35
N ILE A 134 -11.84 -1.50 14.21
CA ILE A 134 -10.37 -1.38 14.14
C ILE A 134 -9.87 -0.25 15.05
N ARG A 135 -10.57 0.89 15.04
CA ARG A 135 -10.25 2.02 15.92
C ARG A 135 -10.32 1.64 17.39
N ARG A 136 -11.41 1.03 17.84
CA ARG A 136 -11.54 0.56 19.23
C ARG A 136 -10.43 -0.41 19.60
N LEU A 137 -10.06 -1.31 18.68
CA LEU A 137 -8.98 -2.28 18.89
C LEU A 137 -7.62 -1.59 19.11
N ILE A 138 -7.34 -0.50 18.39
CA ILE A 138 -6.10 0.29 18.52
C ILE A 138 -6.13 1.12 19.80
N VAL A 139 -7.17 1.96 19.99
CA VAL A 139 -7.24 2.93 21.09
C VAL A 139 -7.31 2.23 22.45
N ASN A 140 -8.01 1.10 22.55
CA ASN A 140 -8.13 0.36 23.82
C ASN A 140 -6.95 -0.61 24.05
N SER A 141 -5.96 -0.64 23.17
CA SER A 141 -4.76 -1.47 23.35
C SER A 141 -3.87 -0.87 24.44
N LYS A 142 -3.21 -1.72 25.24
CA LYS A 142 -2.15 -1.30 26.17
C LYS A 142 -0.99 -0.58 25.46
N ASN A 143 -0.80 -0.87 24.18
CA ASN A 143 0.18 -0.20 23.33
C ASN A 143 -0.46 0.04 21.94
N PRO A 144 -1.06 1.22 21.70
CA PRO A 144 -1.74 1.54 20.45
C PRO A 144 -0.81 1.52 19.24
N GLU A 145 0.42 2.02 19.36
CA GLU A 145 1.39 2.05 18.26
C GLU A 145 1.83 0.65 17.83
N LYS A 146 2.07 -0.25 18.79
CA LYS A 146 2.34 -1.66 18.47
C LYS A 146 1.14 -2.30 17.76
N LYS A 147 -0.08 -2.07 18.24
CA LYS A 147 -1.30 -2.62 17.61
C LYS A 147 -1.52 -2.10 16.19
N ARG A 148 -1.26 -0.80 15.97
CA ARG A 148 -1.30 -0.17 14.66
C ARG A 148 -0.31 -0.83 13.70
N LYS A 149 0.92 -1.05 14.15
CA LYS A 149 1.95 -1.74 13.37
C LYS A 149 1.53 -3.18 13.02
N GLU A 150 1.03 -3.96 13.98
CA GLU A 150 0.54 -5.33 13.75
C GLU A 150 -0.54 -5.39 12.66
N LEU A 151 -1.49 -4.45 12.66
CA LEU A 151 -2.56 -4.38 11.65
C LEU A 151 -2.03 -4.02 10.27
N ILE A 152 -1.07 -3.10 10.20
CA ILE A 152 -0.40 -2.73 8.95
C ILE A 152 0.41 -3.92 8.42
N ASP A 153 1.16 -4.62 9.28
CA ASP A 153 1.94 -5.78 8.88
C ASP A 153 1.00 -6.90 8.36
N TYR A 154 -0.12 -7.16 9.05
CA TYR A 154 -1.15 -8.09 8.58
C TYR A 154 -1.72 -7.71 7.20
N LEU A 155 -1.95 -6.42 6.94
CA LEU A 155 -2.42 -5.93 5.64
C LEU A 155 -1.50 -6.34 4.48
N TRP A 156 -0.19 -6.22 4.71
CA TRP A 156 0.85 -6.51 3.72
C TRP A 156 1.25 -7.99 3.67
N GLU A 157 0.97 -8.78 4.70
CA GLU A 157 1.17 -10.23 4.70
C GLU A 157 -0.01 -11.02 4.13
N SER A 158 -1.24 -10.58 4.42
CA SER A 158 -2.47 -11.33 4.12
C SER A 158 -2.66 -11.60 2.62
N GLY A 159 -2.29 -10.67 1.73
CA GLY A 159 -2.42 -10.92 0.30
C GLY A 159 -1.22 -11.60 -0.36
N LYS A 160 -0.09 -11.80 0.34
CA LYS A 160 1.01 -12.66 -0.15
C LYS A 160 0.59 -14.13 -0.22
N LYS A 161 -0.47 -14.53 0.51
CA LYS A 161 -1.00 -15.90 0.57
C LYS A 161 -1.68 -16.39 -0.73
N ILE A 162 -1.92 -15.51 -1.71
CA ILE A 162 -2.49 -15.91 -3.02
C ILE A 162 -1.55 -16.88 -3.78
N ARG A 163 -0.24 -16.88 -3.47
CA ARG A 163 0.74 -17.81 -4.10
C ARG A 163 0.69 -19.27 -3.64
N ARG A 164 -0.03 -19.63 -2.58
CA ARG A 164 -0.13 -21.07 -2.21
C ARG A 164 -1.10 -21.87 -3.09
N LYS A 165 -1.80 -21.23 -4.04
CA LYS A 165 -2.75 -21.90 -4.95
C LYS A 165 -2.41 -21.79 -6.44
N ILE A 166 -1.35 -21.06 -6.82
CA ILE A 166 -0.97 -20.85 -8.23
C ILE A 166 0.46 -21.37 -8.47
N VAL A 167 0.75 -22.55 -7.92
CA VAL A 167 1.86 -23.42 -8.33
C VAL A 167 1.36 -24.86 -8.08
N VAL A 168 0.55 -25.37 -9.00
CA VAL A 168 0.39 -26.80 -9.30
C VAL A 168 0.43 -26.90 -10.81
#